data_AF-J9EHM4-F1
#
_entry.id   AF-J9EHM4-F1
#
_cell.length_a   1.000
_cell.length_b   1.000
_cell.length_c   1.000
_cell.angle_alpha   90.00
_cell.angle_beta   90.00
_cell.angle_gamma   90.00
#
_symmetry.space_group_name_H-M   'P 1'
#
loop_
_entity.id
_entity.type
_entity.pdbx_description
1 polymer ?
#
loop_
_entity_poly.entity_id
_entity_poly.type
_entity_poly.pdbx_seq_one_letter_code
_entity_poly.pdbx_strand_id
1 'polypeptide(L)'
;MNEADVILVYIPNGIIKSVRYNFEIKVQKVIHVLLSALGIDRISFGYFALRLIRSPVTQMCSNNNDCHWLHSDLKMRHIYKKFFNKSWSSTPLRFELRLRFISKDLEEMYQTETGAFMFLHDQILADYVTQVSWKIPAETAIELAALQIRRKLGNQNACNIEKYLNLDELEAEGTLARLLPETLLINMKSKMLRKTLTAAVKRHALLTPMECIFHFLEIVKRITQFDIEIFKASLGVRFVF
;
A
#
# COMPACT_ATOMS: atom_id res chain seq x y z
N MET A 1 37.66 4.94 3.38
CA MET A 1 37.05 4.57 2.09
C MET A 1 35.60 5.03 2.11
N ASN A 2 35.17 5.86 1.15
CA ASN A 2 33.76 6.17 0.94
C ASN A 2 33.11 4.95 0.29
N GLU A 3 32.81 3.95 1.11
CA GLU A 3 32.16 2.74 0.65
C GLU A 3 30.72 3.10 0.25
N ALA A 4 30.42 2.97 -1.04
CA ALA A 4 29.09 3.18 -1.59
C ALA A 4 28.45 1.82 -1.77
N ASP A 5 27.17 1.72 -1.41
CA ASP A 5 26.41 0.48 -1.42
C ASP A 5 25.03 0.72 -2.05
N VAL A 6 24.27 -0.35 -2.30
CA VAL A 6 22.96 -0.29 -2.95
C VAL A 6 21.92 -0.99 -2.08
N ILE A 7 20.81 -0.30 -1.80
CA ILE A 7 19.63 -0.92 -1.21
C ILE A 7 18.54 -1.10 -2.27
N LEU A 8 17.74 -2.15 -2.10
CA LEU A 8 16.49 -2.34 -2.81
C LEU A 8 15.33 -1.85 -1.94
N VAL A 9 14.51 -0.96 -2.47
CA VAL A 9 13.36 -0.38 -1.79
C VAL A 9 12.09 -0.78 -2.51
N TYR A 10 11.21 -1.45 -1.77
CA TYR A 10 9.92 -1.91 -2.24
C TYR A 10 8.88 -0.79 -2.16
N ILE A 11 8.09 -0.66 -3.22
CA ILE A 11 7.00 0.29 -3.36
C ILE A 11 5.67 -0.50 -3.32
N PRO A 12 4.59 0.04 -2.73
CA PRO A 12 3.36 -0.73 -2.53
C PRO A 12 2.69 -1.27 -3.80
N ASN A 13 2.89 -0.63 -4.95
CA ASN A 13 2.40 -1.09 -6.24
C ASN A 13 3.20 -2.28 -6.85
N GLY A 14 4.16 -2.84 -6.11
CA GLY A 14 4.99 -3.97 -6.54
C GLY A 14 6.30 -3.57 -7.22
N ILE A 15 6.53 -2.27 -7.46
CA ILE A 15 7.79 -1.79 -8.04
C ILE A 15 8.91 -1.92 -7.00
N ILE A 16 10.09 -2.32 -7.46
CA ILE A 16 11.32 -2.30 -6.66
C ILE A 16 12.26 -1.26 -7.28
N LYS A 17 12.76 -0.34 -6.45
CA LYS A 17 13.74 0.68 -6.85
C LYS A 17 15.07 0.42 -6.16
N SER A 18 16.16 0.46 -6.92
CA SER A 18 17.50 0.45 -6.36
C SER A 18 17.95 1.87 -6.03
N VAL A 19 18.59 2.05 -4.87
CA VAL A 19 19.14 3.33 -4.45
C VAL A 19 20.59 3.14 -4.05
N ARG A 20 21.50 3.79 -4.77
CA ARG A 20 22.90 3.88 -4.37
C ARG A 20 23.03 4.92 -3.26
N TYR A 21 23.72 4.54 -2.18
CA TYR A 21 23.95 5.41 -1.03
C TYR A 21 25.41 5.35 -0.58
N ASN A 22 25.85 6.40 0.11
CA ASN A 22 27.06 6.34 0.94
C ASN A 22 26.64 6.24 2.41
N PHE A 23 27.50 5.70 3.25
CA PHE A 23 27.20 5.49 4.67
C PHE A 23 26.95 6.78 5.48
N GLU A 24 27.30 7.95 4.92
CA GLU A 24 27.16 9.25 5.54
C GLU A 24 25.81 9.93 5.29
N ILE A 25 25.09 9.55 4.24
CA ILE A 25 23.79 10.16 3.95
C ILE A 25 22.75 9.77 4.99
N LYS A 26 21.83 10.70 5.22
CA LYS A 26 20.63 10.50 6.04
C LYS A 26 19.56 9.70 5.28
N VAL A 27 18.71 9.00 6.01
CA VAL A 27 17.50 8.33 5.48
C VAL A 27 16.63 9.30 4.69
N GLN A 28 16.53 10.56 5.12
CA GLN A 28 15.83 11.62 4.37
C GLN A 28 16.30 11.73 2.92
N LYS A 29 17.62 11.67 2.68
CA LYS A 29 18.16 11.79 1.32
C LYS A 29 17.77 10.60 0.45
N VAL A 30 17.73 9.40 1.03
CA VAL A 30 17.25 8.18 0.36
C VAL A 30 15.78 8.35 -0.04
N ILE A 31 14.93 8.79 0.89
CA ILE A 31 13.51 9.05 0.63
C ILE A 31 13.34 10.07 -0.50
N HIS A 32 14.04 11.21 -0.43
CA HIS A 32 13.94 12.26 -1.45
C HIS A 32 14.36 11.78 -2.84
N VAL A 33 15.43 10.99 -2.94
CA VAL A 33 15.89 10.42 -4.21
C VAL A 33 14.84 9.46 -4.79
N LEU A 34 14.24 8.61 -3.95
CA LEU A 34 13.17 7.71 -4.38
C LEU A 34 11.94 8.47 -4.86
N LEU A 35 11.46 9.45 -4.09
CA LEU A 35 10.27 10.21 -4.41
C LEU A 35 10.45 11.02 -5.69
N SER A 36 11.61 11.65 -5.89
CA SER A 36 11.93 12.29 -7.17
C SER A 36 11.95 11.30 -8.33
N ALA A 37 12.49 10.09 -8.14
CA ALA A 37 12.50 9.05 -9.18
C ALA A 37 11.11 8.44 -9.45
N LEU A 38 10.15 8.64 -8.55
CA LEU A 38 8.74 8.25 -8.70
C LEU A 38 7.87 9.39 -9.25
N GLY A 39 8.43 10.59 -9.46
CA GLY A 39 7.68 11.76 -9.93
C GLY A 39 6.76 12.37 -8.85
N ILE A 40 7.05 12.13 -7.56
CA ILE A 40 6.32 12.75 -6.45
C ILE A 40 6.84 14.16 -6.21
N ASP A 41 5.93 15.11 -6.03
CA ASP A 41 6.26 16.51 -5.79
C ASP A 41 6.96 16.71 -4.44
N ARG A 42 7.89 17.68 -4.40
CA ARG A 42 8.71 17.95 -3.21
C ARG A 42 7.89 18.38 -2.01
N ILE A 43 6.77 19.07 -2.23
CA ILE A 43 5.84 19.49 -1.18
C ILE A 43 5.31 18.28 -0.40
N SER A 44 5.11 17.15 -1.09
CA SER A 44 4.56 15.92 -0.50
C SER A 44 5.60 15.06 0.21
N PHE A 45 6.89 15.41 0.17
CA PHE A 45 7.95 14.57 0.77
C PHE A 45 7.76 14.36 2.28
N GLY A 46 7.15 15.33 2.95
CA GLY A 46 6.86 15.27 4.38
C GLY A 46 5.92 14.14 4.79
N TYR A 47 5.16 13.57 3.85
CA TYR A 47 4.23 12.47 4.14
C TYR A 47 4.89 11.09 4.22
N PHE A 48 6.10 10.96 3.69
CA PHE A 48 6.73 9.67 3.46
C PHE A 48 7.74 9.30 4.54
N ALA A 49 7.82 8.00 4.80
CA ALA A 49 8.78 7.40 5.69
C ALA A 49 9.30 6.07 5.11
N LEU A 50 10.50 5.69 5.54
CA LEU A 50 11.11 4.41 5.19
C LEU A 50 10.97 3.47 6.37
N ARG A 51 10.56 2.22 6.12
CA ARG A 51 10.56 1.15 7.13
C ARG A 51 11.43 -0.03 6.71
N LEU A 52 11.97 -0.73 7.67
CA LEU A 52 12.52 -2.08 7.52
C LEU A 52 11.51 -3.09 8.03
N ILE A 53 11.22 -4.11 7.24
CA ILE A 53 10.38 -5.23 7.68
C ILE A 53 11.02 -6.57 7.34
N ARG A 54 10.65 -7.61 8.09
CA ARG A 54 11.10 -8.98 7.78
C ARG A 54 10.44 -9.50 6.50
N SER A 55 11.19 -10.29 5.74
CA SER A 55 10.77 -10.98 4.53
C SER A 55 10.82 -12.50 4.72
N PRO A 56 9.83 -13.28 4.24
CA PRO A 56 8.64 -12.85 3.52
C PRO A 56 7.64 -12.13 4.44
N VAL A 57 6.90 -11.17 3.88
CA VAL A 57 5.75 -10.58 4.59
C VAL A 57 4.64 -11.61 4.56
N THR A 58 4.44 -12.27 5.70
CA THR A 58 3.36 -13.24 5.88
C THR A 58 2.14 -12.54 6.46
N GLN A 59 0.98 -13.18 6.34
CA GLN A 59 -0.31 -12.71 6.89
C GLN A 59 -0.30 -12.51 8.42
N MET A 60 0.79 -12.92 9.10
CA MET A 60 1.01 -12.83 10.55
C MET A 60 2.10 -11.85 10.97
N CYS A 61 2.53 -10.91 10.12
CA CYS A 61 3.50 -9.86 10.48
C CYS A 61 2.93 -8.79 11.44
N SER A 62 2.23 -9.21 12.49
CA SER A 62 1.60 -8.36 13.51
C SER A 62 2.41 -8.27 14.81
N ASN A 63 3.61 -8.85 14.86
CA ASN A 63 4.48 -8.68 16.02
C ASN A 63 5.28 -7.38 15.91
N ASN A 64 5.27 -6.58 16.99
CA ASN A 64 5.97 -5.28 17.11
C ASN A 64 7.47 -5.33 16.75
N ASN A 65 8.09 -6.52 16.73
CA ASN A 65 9.51 -6.71 16.43
C ASN A 65 9.83 -6.90 14.94
N ASP A 66 8.82 -6.94 14.07
CA ASP A 66 9.00 -7.26 12.64
C ASP A 66 8.97 -6.02 11.73
N CYS A 67 8.73 -4.83 12.29
CA CYS A 67 8.69 -3.57 11.57
C CYS A 67 9.44 -2.45 12.30
N HIS A 68 10.40 -1.83 11.63
CA HIS A 68 11.20 -0.72 12.16
C HIS A 68 11.09 0.51 11.25
N TRP A 69 10.40 1.54 11.74
CA TRP A 69 10.40 2.85 11.09
C TRP A 69 11.77 3.54 11.26
N LEU A 70 12.30 4.06 10.15
CA LEU A 70 13.59 4.71 10.12
C LEU A 70 13.41 6.22 10.21
N HIS A 71 13.91 6.82 11.29
CA HIS A 71 13.87 8.27 11.45
C HIS A 71 14.70 8.97 10.36
N SER A 72 14.16 10.05 9.81
CA SER A 72 14.71 10.78 8.66
C SER A 72 16.15 11.27 8.89
N ASP A 73 16.49 11.67 10.11
CA ASP A 73 17.82 12.14 10.49
C ASP A 73 18.88 11.05 10.71
N LEU A 74 18.50 9.77 10.76
CA LEU A 74 19.47 8.69 10.93
C LEU A 74 20.35 8.57 9.69
N LYS A 75 21.67 8.42 9.91
CA LYS A 75 22.61 8.08 8.84
C LYS A 75 22.53 6.60 8.49
N MET A 76 22.73 6.26 7.22
CA MET A 76 22.71 4.88 6.75
C MET A 76 23.72 3.97 7.46
N ARG A 77 24.89 4.48 7.87
CA ARG A 77 25.83 3.72 8.73
C ARG A 77 25.22 3.20 10.03
N HIS A 78 24.34 3.97 10.66
CA HIS A 78 23.72 3.56 11.91
C HIS A 78 22.70 2.44 11.66
N ILE A 79 21.98 2.52 10.53
CA ILE A 79 21.05 1.48 10.09
C ILE A 79 21.82 0.19 9.77
N TYR A 80 22.88 0.29 8.98
CA TYR A 80 23.74 -0.84 8.63
C TYR A 80 24.34 -1.50 9.88
N LYS A 81 24.95 -0.71 10.78
CA LYS A 81 25.56 -1.22 12.02
C LYS A 81 24.55 -1.92 12.92
N LYS A 82 23.30 -1.44 12.97
CA LYS A 82 22.26 -1.99 13.85
C LYS A 82 21.61 -3.25 13.28
N PHE A 83 21.32 -3.28 11.98
CA PHE A 83 20.46 -4.31 11.38
C PHE A 83 21.21 -5.30 10.48
N PHE A 84 22.39 -4.94 9.97
CA PHE A 84 23.10 -5.73 8.94
C PHE A 84 24.52 -6.15 9.35
N ASN A 85 25.16 -5.44 10.29
CA ASN A 85 26.55 -5.71 10.70
C ASN A 85 26.72 -6.85 11.73
N LYS A 86 25.63 -7.33 12.34
CA LYS A 86 25.66 -8.49 13.24
C LYS A 86 24.88 -9.62 12.59
N SER A 87 25.38 -10.86 12.64
CA SER A 87 24.70 -12.06 12.11
C SER A 87 23.45 -12.46 12.91
N TRP A 88 22.67 -11.47 13.36
CA TRP A 88 21.64 -11.61 14.39
C TRP A 88 20.29 -12.12 13.88
N SER A 89 20.12 -12.30 12.56
CA SER A 89 18.96 -13.03 12.03
C SER A 89 19.27 -13.64 10.67
N SER A 90 18.99 -14.94 10.52
CA SER A 90 18.88 -15.63 9.23
C SER A 90 17.71 -15.11 8.38
N THR A 91 16.85 -14.25 8.93
CA THR A 91 15.69 -13.68 8.24
C THR A 91 16.08 -12.44 7.45
N PRO A 92 15.82 -12.40 6.13
CA PRO A 92 16.11 -11.24 5.30
C PRO A 92 15.23 -10.05 5.71
N LEU A 93 15.84 -8.87 5.82
CA LEU A 93 15.14 -7.59 5.98
C LEU A 93 14.95 -6.92 4.62
N ARG A 94 13.82 -6.24 4.42
CA ARG A 94 13.54 -5.44 3.23
C ARG A 94 13.21 -3.99 3.59
N PHE A 95 13.67 -3.05 2.78
CA PHE A 95 13.27 -1.65 2.87
C PHE A 95 11.96 -1.44 2.13
N GLU A 96 11.03 -0.71 2.74
CA GLU A 96 9.75 -0.36 2.12
C GLU A 96 9.46 1.12 2.29
N LEU A 97 9.19 1.80 1.18
CA LEU A 97 8.76 3.19 1.19
C LEU A 97 7.26 3.23 1.44
N ARG A 98 6.85 4.12 2.35
CA ARG A 98 5.45 4.24 2.79
C ARG A 98 5.06 5.71 2.89
N LEU A 99 3.80 6.01 2.61
CA LEU A 99 3.15 7.23 3.06
C LEU A 99 2.63 6.95 4.47
N ARG A 100 3.22 7.61 5.46
CA ARG A 100 2.94 7.36 6.88
C ARG A 100 2.15 8.50 7.52
N PHE A 101 2.48 9.74 7.17
CA PHE A 101 1.81 10.92 7.72
C PHE A 101 0.70 11.31 6.77
N ILE A 102 -0.49 10.76 6.99
CA ILE A 102 -1.65 10.91 6.09
C ILE A 102 -2.33 12.27 6.36
N SER A 103 -2.65 13.01 5.29
CA SER A 103 -3.46 14.23 5.39
C SER A 103 -4.86 13.92 5.93
N LYS A 104 -5.40 14.82 6.77
CA LYS A 104 -6.79 14.70 7.24
C LYS A 104 -7.79 14.95 6.11
N ASP A 105 -7.43 15.81 5.16
CA ASP A 105 -8.23 16.14 4.00
C ASP A 105 -7.65 15.42 2.76
N LEU A 106 -8.26 14.29 2.43
CA LEU A 106 -7.87 13.48 1.27
C LEU A 106 -8.33 14.11 -0.05
N GLU A 107 -9.36 14.96 -0.03
CA GLU A 107 -9.84 15.68 -1.20
C GLU A 107 -8.87 16.80 -1.56
N GLU A 108 -8.44 17.60 -0.58
CA GLU A 108 -7.37 18.60 -0.76
C GLU A 108 -6.08 17.96 -1.25
N MET A 109 -5.68 16.83 -0.65
CA MET A 109 -4.49 16.08 -1.07
C MET A 109 -4.61 15.57 -2.51
N TYR A 110 -5.79 15.12 -2.93
CA TYR A 110 -6.02 14.71 -4.33
C TYR A 110 -5.82 15.88 -5.30
N GLN A 111 -6.33 17.06 -4.94
CA GLN A 111 -6.30 18.26 -5.80
C GLN A 111 -4.92 18.91 -5.87
N THR A 112 -4.17 18.93 -4.76
CA THR A 112 -2.91 19.67 -4.64
C THR A 112 -1.67 18.77 -4.74
N GLU A 113 -1.81 17.48 -4.43
CA GLU A 113 -0.70 16.54 -4.19
C GLU A 113 -1.00 15.16 -4.80
N THR A 114 -1.59 15.14 -6.00
CA THR A 114 -2.17 13.96 -6.65
C THR A 114 -1.23 12.75 -6.69
N GLY A 115 0.07 12.96 -6.93
CA GLY A 115 1.05 11.87 -6.95
C GLY A 115 1.14 11.13 -5.61
N ALA A 116 1.14 11.87 -4.50
CA ALA A 116 1.16 11.29 -3.16
C ALA A 116 -0.18 10.64 -2.79
N PHE A 117 -1.29 11.25 -3.20
CA PHE A 117 -2.62 10.64 -3.03
C PHE A 117 -2.73 9.29 -3.76
N MET A 118 -2.26 9.21 -5.01
CA MET A 118 -2.29 7.97 -5.78
C MET A 118 -1.37 6.91 -5.17
N PHE A 119 -0.22 7.31 -4.63
CA PHE A 119 0.64 6.42 -3.84
C PHE A 119 -0.10 5.87 -2.61
N LEU A 120 -0.82 6.72 -1.88
CA LEU A 120 -1.61 6.30 -0.72
C LEU A 120 -2.70 5.30 -1.13
N HIS A 121 -3.39 5.54 -2.24
CA HIS A 121 -4.39 4.62 -2.77
C HIS A 121 -3.80 3.23 -3.08
N ASP A 122 -2.68 3.17 -3.80
CA ASP A 122 -1.98 1.91 -4.10
C ASP A 122 -1.50 1.21 -2.81
N GLN A 123 -1.04 1.98 -1.83
CA GLN A 123 -0.62 1.49 -0.53
C GLN A 123 -1.77 0.81 0.24
N ILE A 124 -2.91 1.49 0.32
CA ILE A 124 -4.09 0.99 1.03
C ILE A 124 -4.65 -0.25 0.31
N LEU A 125 -4.65 -0.25 -1.03
CA LEU A 125 -5.05 -1.41 -1.82
C LEU A 125 -4.17 -2.63 -1.54
N ALA A 126 -2.85 -2.46 -1.56
CA ALA A 126 -1.90 -3.54 -1.28
C ALA A 126 -2.08 -4.09 0.15
N ASP A 127 -2.21 -3.20 1.15
CA ASP A 127 -2.41 -3.61 2.55
C ASP A 127 -3.76 -4.32 2.74
N TYR A 128 -4.84 -3.80 2.14
CA TYR A 128 -6.16 -4.41 2.18
C TYR A 128 -6.13 -5.83 1.60
N VAL A 129 -5.61 -6.00 0.39
CA VAL A 129 -5.56 -7.31 -0.29
C VAL A 129 -4.74 -8.31 0.53
N THR A 130 -3.59 -7.89 1.04
CA THR A 130 -2.66 -8.81 1.73
C THR A 130 -3.07 -9.15 3.18
N GLN A 131 -3.70 -8.24 3.92
CA GLN A 131 -3.89 -8.40 5.36
C GLN A 131 -5.35 -8.55 5.81
N VAL A 132 -6.31 -8.08 5.01
CA VAL A 132 -7.69 -7.85 5.45
C VAL A 132 -8.72 -8.55 4.56
N SER A 133 -8.49 -8.63 3.25
CA SER A 133 -9.46 -9.10 2.26
C SER A 133 -10.04 -10.49 2.54
N TRP A 134 -9.28 -11.38 3.17
CA TRP A 134 -9.71 -12.74 3.52
C TRP A 134 -10.60 -12.81 4.78
N LYS A 135 -10.65 -11.74 5.58
CA LYS A 135 -11.41 -11.65 6.84
C LYS A 135 -12.80 -11.04 6.68
N ILE A 136 -13.11 -10.50 5.50
CA ILE A 136 -14.34 -9.76 5.24
C ILE A 136 -15.34 -10.59 4.42
N PRO A 137 -16.64 -10.23 4.39
CA PRO A 137 -17.62 -10.89 3.54
C PRO A 137 -17.22 -10.84 2.06
N ALA A 138 -17.48 -11.95 1.34
CA ALA A 138 -17.15 -12.08 -0.08
C ALA A 138 -17.77 -10.98 -0.93
N GLU A 139 -18.98 -10.56 -0.60
CA GLU A 139 -19.71 -9.48 -1.27
C GLU A 139 -18.97 -8.14 -1.14
N THR A 140 -18.38 -7.86 0.03
CA THR A 140 -17.59 -6.65 0.26
C THR A 140 -16.27 -6.71 -0.49
N ALA A 141 -15.62 -7.88 -0.53
CA ALA A 141 -14.38 -8.06 -1.30
C ALA A 141 -14.61 -7.88 -2.81
N ILE A 142 -15.72 -8.42 -3.34
CA ILE A 142 -16.13 -8.24 -4.73
C ILE A 142 -16.47 -6.77 -5.02
N GLU A 143 -17.11 -6.06 -4.08
CA GLU A 143 -17.42 -4.64 -4.23
C GLU A 143 -16.16 -3.77 -4.34
N LEU A 144 -15.18 -4.01 -3.46
CA LEU A 144 -13.90 -3.31 -3.50
C LEU A 144 -13.13 -3.60 -4.79
N ALA A 145 -13.13 -4.85 -5.26
CA ALA A 145 -12.53 -5.20 -6.54
C ALA A 145 -13.26 -4.54 -7.73
N ALA A 146 -14.59 -4.47 -7.69
CA ALA A 146 -15.41 -3.84 -8.72
C ALA A 146 -15.11 -2.34 -8.86
N LEU A 147 -14.92 -1.61 -7.76
CA LEU A 147 -14.49 -0.21 -7.79
C LEU A 147 -13.13 -0.03 -8.48
N GLN A 148 -12.17 -0.93 -8.23
CA GLN A 148 -10.86 -0.88 -8.88
C GLN A 148 -10.92 -1.18 -10.38
N ILE A 149 -11.76 -2.15 -10.78
CA ILE A 149 -11.98 -2.46 -12.20
C ILE A 149 -12.69 -1.29 -12.88
N ARG A 150 -13.77 -0.76 -12.28
CA ARG A 150 -14.50 0.40 -12.80
C ARG A 150 -13.58 1.60 -12.98
N ARG A 151 -12.67 1.86 -12.03
CA ARG A 151 -11.63 2.90 -12.15
C ARG A 151 -10.76 2.69 -13.39
N LYS A 152 -10.26 1.48 -13.61
CA LYS A 152 -9.38 1.14 -14.75
C LYS A 152 -10.08 1.32 -16.10
N LEU A 153 -11.39 1.16 -16.16
CA LEU A 153 -12.16 1.43 -17.37
C LEU A 153 -12.18 2.93 -17.73
N GLY A 154 -11.82 3.85 -16.83
CA GLY A 154 -11.72 5.28 -17.15
C GLY A 154 -13.07 5.95 -17.40
N ASN A 155 -13.12 6.88 -18.36
CA ASN A 155 -14.31 7.69 -18.66
C ASN A 155 -15.28 7.05 -19.67
N GLN A 156 -15.34 5.71 -19.71
CA GLN A 156 -16.24 5.01 -20.62
C GLN A 156 -17.71 5.29 -20.27
N ASN A 157 -18.54 5.35 -21.30
CA ASN A 157 -19.98 5.57 -21.14
C ASN A 157 -20.59 4.45 -20.28
N ALA A 158 -21.28 4.84 -19.20
CA ALA A 158 -21.95 3.95 -18.26
C ALA A 158 -22.83 2.88 -18.93
N CYS A 159 -23.52 3.24 -20.02
CA CYS A 159 -24.39 2.33 -20.77
C CYS A 159 -23.65 1.23 -21.52
N ASN A 160 -22.34 1.39 -21.76
CA ASN A 160 -21.50 0.46 -22.53
C ASN A 160 -20.42 -0.22 -21.69
N ILE A 161 -20.38 -0.03 -20.37
CA ILE A 161 -19.31 -0.57 -19.50
C ILE A 161 -19.10 -2.07 -19.65
N GLU A 162 -20.18 -2.84 -19.86
CA GLU A 162 -20.09 -4.28 -20.09
C GLU A 162 -19.29 -4.65 -21.34
N LYS A 163 -19.33 -3.82 -22.39
CA LYS A 163 -18.56 -4.05 -23.62
C LYS A 163 -17.06 -3.87 -23.41
N TYR A 164 -16.67 -3.05 -22.44
CA TYR A 164 -15.27 -2.80 -22.10
C TYR A 164 -14.77 -3.71 -20.96
N LEU A 165 -15.66 -4.43 -20.28
CA LEU A 165 -15.31 -5.34 -19.20
C LEU A 165 -14.91 -6.70 -19.76
N ASN A 166 -13.62 -6.89 -20.01
CA ASN A 166 -13.06 -8.17 -20.42
C ASN A 166 -12.51 -8.95 -19.21
N LEU A 167 -13.33 -9.79 -18.58
CA LEU A 167 -12.91 -10.56 -17.41
C LEU A 167 -11.85 -11.62 -17.74
N ASP A 168 -11.83 -12.16 -18.97
CA ASP A 168 -10.84 -13.14 -19.41
C ASP A 168 -9.44 -12.52 -19.47
N GLU A 169 -9.35 -11.32 -20.03
CA GLU A 169 -8.10 -10.54 -20.08
C GLU A 169 -7.62 -10.14 -18.67
N LEU A 170 -8.53 -9.67 -17.80
CA LEU A 170 -8.19 -9.33 -16.42
C LEU A 170 -7.69 -10.54 -15.62
N GLU A 171 -8.22 -11.73 -15.89
CA GLU A 171 -7.75 -12.98 -15.28
C GLU A 171 -6.38 -13.39 -15.83
N ALA A 172 -6.18 -13.33 -17.15
CA ALA A 172 -4.92 -13.63 -17.80
C ALA A 172 -3.77 -12.71 -17.36
N GLU A 173 -4.04 -11.43 -17.13
CA GLU A 173 -3.08 -10.46 -16.57
C GLU A 173 -2.83 -10.63 -15.06
N GLY A 174 -3.56 -11.53 -14.40
CA GLY A 174 -3.54 -11.69 -12.94
C GLY A 174 -4.13 -10.49 -12.18
N THR A 175 -4.93 -9.64 -12.82
CA THR A 175 -5.58 -8.49 -12.16
C THR A 175 -6.57 -8.98 -11.10
N LEU A 176 -7.33 -10.06 -11.35
CA LEU A 176 -8.25 -10.61 -10.35
C LEU A 176 -7.51 -11.10 -9.10
N ALA A 177 -6.38 -11.79 -9.27
CA ALA A 177 -5.53 -12.25 -8.16
C ALA A 177 -4.91 -11.09 -7.35
N ARG A 178 -4.76 -9.90 -7.95
CA ARG A 178 -4.29 -8.69 -7.26
C ARG A 178 -5.41 -7.90 -6.56
N LEU A 179 -6.68 -8.23 -6.80
CA LEU A 179 -7.82 -7.47 -6.28
C LEU A 179 -8.69 -8.28 -5.31
N LEU A 180 -8.69 -9.61 -5.42
CA LEU A 180 -9.55 -10.51 -4.65
C LEU A 180 -8.73 -11.43 -3.75
N PRO A 181 -9.27 -11.84 -2.58
CA PRO A 181 -8.62 -12.82 -1.73
C PRO A 181 -8.54 -14.18 -2.43
N GLU A 182 -7.40 -14.87 -2.27
CA GLU A 182 -7.15 -16.19 -2.87
C GLU A 182 -8.22 -17.21 -2.47
N THR A 183 -8.69 -17.17 -1.22
CA THR A 183 -9.77 -18.03 -0.71
C THR A 183 -11.07 -17.89 -1.50
N LEU A 184 -11.40 -16.69 -1.97
CA LEU A 184 -12.60 -16.44 -2.77
C LEU A 184 -12.42 -16.96 -4.20
N LEU A 185 -11.23 -16.80 -4.77
CA LEU A 185 -10.92 -17.33 -6.11
C LEU A 185 -10.97 -18.85 -6.18
N ILE A 186 -10.57 -19.53 -5.10
CA ILE A 186 -10.58 -21.00 -5.02
C ILE A 186 -11.99 -21.54 -4.73
N ASN A 187 -12.70 -20.93 -3.77
CA ASN A 187 -13.95 -21.50 -3.26
C ASN A 187 -15.18 -21.12 -4.10
N MET A 188 -15.14 -19.99 -4.81
CA MET A 188 -16.27 -19.53 -5.61
C MET A 188 -16.18 -20.09 -7.03
N LYS A 189 -17.26 -20.71 -7.52
CA LYS A 189 -17.32 -21.19 -8.92
C LYS A 189 -17.06 -20.03 -9.88
N SER A 190 -16.12 -20.19 -10.81
CA SER A 190 -15.71 -19.16 -11.79
C SER A 190 -16.90 -18.47 -12.47
N LYS A 191 -17.89 -19.24 -12.95
CA LYS A 191 -19.12 -18.68 -13.57
C LYS A 191 -19.90 -17.74 -12.62
N MET A 192 -19.98 -18.08 -11.34
CA MET A 192 -20.67 -17.28 -10.33
C MET A 192 -19.84 -16.03 -9.98
N LEU A 193 -18.52 -16.17 -9.83
CA LEU A 193 -17.61 -15.06 -9.58
C LEU A 193 -17.73 -14.01 -10.70
N ARG A 194 -17.60 -14.44 -11.95
CA ARG A 194 -17.73 -13.56 -13.12
C ARG A 194 -19.08 -12.84 -13.14
N LYS A 195 -20.18 -13.57 -12.93
CA LYS A 195 -21.53 -12.98 -12.87
C LYS A 195 -21.64 -11.90 -11.77
N THR A 196 -21.14 -12.20 -10.58
CA THR A 196 -21.27 -11.33 -9.40
C THR A 196 -20.38 -10.09 -9.54
N LEU A 197 -19.15 -10.27 -10.02
CA LEU A 197 -18.21 -9.17 -10.27
C LEU A 197 -18.70 -8.25 -11.38
N THR A 198 -19.21 -8.79 -12.50
CA THR A 198 -19.83 -7.98 -13.56
C THR A 198 -21.02 -7.18 -13.04
N ALA A 199 -21.89 -7.80 -12.24
CA ALA A 199 -23.02 -7.10 -11.63
C ALA A 199 -22.55 -5.97 -10.69
N ALA A 200 -21.50 -6.20 -9.90
CA ALA A 200 -20.92 -5.19 -9.03
C ALA A 200 -20.30 -4.02 -9.82
N VAL A 201 -19.53 -4.29 -10.88
CA VAL A 201 -18.96 -3.24 -11.74
C VAL A 201 -20.06 -2.38 -12.38
N LYS A 202 -21.17 -3.00 -12.80
CA LYS A 202 -22.34 -2.28 -13.37
C LYS A 202 -23.02 -1.36 -12.35
N ARG A 203 -23.06 -1.70 -11.06
CA ARG A 203 -23.60 -0.81 -10.03
C ARG A 203 -22.83 0.49 -9.92
N HIS A 204 -21.52 0.45 -10.17
CA HIS A 204 -20.63 1.60 -10.14
C HIS A 204 -20.47 2.27 -11.51
N ALA A 205 -21.33 1.97 -12.47
CA ALA A 205 -21.18 2.42 -13.85
C ALA A 205 -21.11 3.94 -13.99
N LEU A 206 -21.86 4.68 -13.17
CA LEU A 206 -21.93 6.13 -13.20
C LEU A 206 -20.76 6.83 -12.50
N LEU A 207 -19.97 6.10 -11.70
CA LEU A 207 -18.87 6.69 -10.95
C LEU A 207 -17.68 7.00 -11.86
N THR A 208 -17.12 8.19 -11.69
CA THR A 208 -15.83 8.58 -12.27
C THR A 208 -14.69 7.77 -11.65
N PRO A 209 -13.50 7.72 -12.29
CA PRO A 209 -12.32 7.08 -11.69
C PRO A 209 -11.96 7.65 -10.31
N MET A 210 -12.17 8.96 -10.10
CA MET A 210 -11.94 9.63 -8.83
C MET A 210 -12.92 9.15 -7.76
N GLU A 211 -14.22 9.18 -8.05
CA GLU A 211 -15.26 8.71 -7.11
C GLU A 211 -15.05 7.23 -6.76
N CYS A 212 -14.61 6.40 -7.70
CA CYS A 212 -14.26 5.00 -7.42
C CYS A 212 -13.14 4.88 -6.37
N ILE A 213 -12.12 5.75 -6.40
CA ILE A 213 -11.06 5.76 -5.39
C ILE A 213 -11.64 6.19 -4.05
N PHE A 214 -12.40 7.28 -3.99
CA PHE A 214 -12.95 7.78 -2.73
C PHE A 214 -13.93 6.78 -2.08
N HIS A 215 -14.82 6.16 -2.85
CA HIS A 215 -15.69 5.10 -2.36
C HIS A 215 -14.89 3.90 -1.84
N PHE A 216 -13.82 3.51 -2.54
CA PHE A 216 -12.94 2.44 -2.08
C PHE A 216 -12.29 2.80 -0.73
N LEU A 217 -11.72 4.00 -0.63
CA LEU A 217 -11.08 4.48 0.59
C LEU A 217 -12.07 4.57 1.76
N GLU A 218 -13.29 5.04 1.51
CA GLU A 218 -14.34 5.11 2.52
C GLU A 218 -14.68 3.73 3.10
N ILE A 219 -14.90 2.73 2.24
CA ILE A 219 -15.21 1.36 2.66
C ILE A 219 -14.02 0.77 3.43
N VAL A 220 -12.79 0.90 2.91
CA VAL A 220 -11.60 0.32 3.56
C VAL A 220 -11.31 1.01 4.89
N LYS A 221 -11.51 2.33 5.01
CA LYS A 221 -11.33 3.07 6.27
C LYS A 221 -12.20 2.52 7.39
N ARG A 222 -13.46 2.16 7.09
CA ARG A 222 -14.38 1.55 8.07
C ARG A 222 -13.91 0.18 8.56
N ILE A 223 -13.12 -0.54 7.75
CA ILE A 223 -12.65 -1.89 8.06
C ILE A 223 -11.29 -1.85 8.77
N THR A 224 -10.38 -1.00 8.34
CA THR A 224 -8.96 -1.04 8.75
C THR A 224 -8.50 0.15 9.57
N GLN A 225 -9.24 1.26 9.54
CA GLN A 225 -8.80 2.54 10.11
C GLN A 225 -7.38 2.91 9.65
N PHE A 226 -7.09 2.78 8.35
CA PHE A 226 -5.74 2.93 7.78
C PHE A 226 -5.08 4.29 8.05
N ASP A 227 -5.85 5.29 8.49
CA ASP A 227 -5.40 6.65 8.79
C ASP A 227 -4.89 6.82 10.22
N ILE A 228 -4.91 5.77 11.05
CA ILE A 228 -4.39 5.79 12.42
C ILE A 228 -3.47 4.59 12.70
N GLU A 229 -2.48 4.81 13.57
CA GLU A 229 -1.65 3.73 14.15
C GLU A 229 -2.02 3.56 15.63
N ILE A 230 -2.41 2.36 16.04
CA ILE A 230 -2.80 2.06 17.43
C ILE A 230 -1.65 1.37 18.16
N PHE A 231 -1.20 1.96 19.27
CA PHE A 231 -0.14 1.41 20.11
C PHE A 231 -0.69 0.96 21.46
N LYS A 232 -0.50 -0.32 21.79
CA LYS A 232 -0.71 -0.82 23.16
C LYS A 232 0.47 -0.38 24.02
N ALA A 233 0.22 0.51 24.96
CA ALA A 233 1.23 1.03 25.88
C ALA A 233 0.67 1.21 27.29
N SER A 234 1.55 1.26 28.29
CA SER A 234 1.22 1.69 29.64
C SER A 234 1.71 3.12 29.84
N LEU A 235 0.81 4.01 30.27
CA LEU A 235 1.16 5.39 30.62
C LEU A 235 1.40 5.45 32.13
N GLY A 236 2.61 5.76 32.55
CA GLY A 236 2.96 5.92 33.95
C GLY A 236 3.02 7.40 34.34
N VAL A 237 2.12 7.84 35.21
CA VAL A 237 2.37 8.99 36.09
C VAL A 237 2.54 8.40 37.47
N ARG A 238 3.66 8.71 38.13
CA ARG A 238 4.03 8.15 39.44
C ARG A 238 2.86 8.34 40.41
N PHE A 239 2.12 7.28 40.76
CA PHE A 239 1.19 7.32 41.89
C PHE A 239 2.06 7.27 43.16
N VAL A 240 2.32 8.45 43.73
CA VAL A 240 2.95 8.55 45.05
C VAL A 240 1.84 8.21 46.05
N PHE A 241 2.01 7.07 46.75
CA PHE A 241 1.22 6.72 47.93
C PHE A 241 1.81 7.40 49.17
#